data_AF-A0A951R0Z4-F1
#
_entry.id   AF-A0A951R0Z4-F1
#
_cell.length_a   1.000
_cell.length_b   1.000
_cell.length_c   1.000
_cell.angle_alpha   90.00
_cell.angle_beta   90.00
_cell.angle_gamma   90.00
#
_symmetry.space_group_name_H-M   'P 1'
#
loop_
_entity.id
_entity.type
_entity.pdbx_description
1 polymer ?
#
loop_
_entity_poly.entity_id
_entity_poly.type
_entity_poly.pdbx_seq_one_letter_code
_entity_poly.pdbx_strand_id
1 'polypeptide(L)'
;MVRNTFKDSPFKVGDSLVSVNESKINNYEDFSNFIQNVNNNSIVKVKVLRGSEIISLDVSKDVLEKINFNNLISGFATLTYINPKDNSFGAVAHPISVGSNRSLSVKNGSISSTYNLTINKSYKGSVGSINANKNEFIGNFKDNTDFGIKGTINNTNLSKFKKYKVAKLSEVKPGKASILLQTSSNSVKEYDINIINIKNQKMPESKTFKIEIVDKELLSITGGIVQGMSGTPIIQDNKIIGAVSHAIENDPTMGYGVYIGWMLEGE
;
A
#
# COMPACT_ATOMS: atom_id res chain seq x y z
N MET A 1 1.96 -2.48 -17.02
CA MET A 1 2.52 -3.00 -18.25
C MET A 1 1.94 -4.36 -18.53
N VAL A 2 1.61 -4.60 -19.78
CA VAL A 2 1.23 -5.92 -20.32
C VAL A 2 2.40 -6.87 -20.13
N ARG A 3 2.15 -8.01 -19.49
CA ARG A 3 3.17 -9.04 -19.19
C ARG A 3 3.10 -10.27 -20.07
N ASN A 4 1.98 -10.47 -20.75
CA ASN A 4 1.75 -11.57 -21.66
C ASN A 4 1.05 -11.06 -22.92
N THR A 5 1.30 -11.75 -24.02
CA THR A 5 0.57 -11.58 -25.27
C THR A 5 0.25 -12.97 -25.79
N PHE A 6 -0.65 -13.04 -26.77
CA PHE A 6 -0.99 -14.26 -27.49
C PHE A 6 -1.13 -13.91 -28.98
N LYS A 7 -1.26 -14.94 -29.82
CA LYS A 7 -1.40 -14.77 -31.27
C LYS A 7 -2.58 -13.83 -31.56
N ASP A 8 -2.36 -12.83 -32.41
CA ASP A 8 -3.36 -11.82 -32.81
C ASP A 8 -3.82 -10.84 -31.72
N SER A 9 -3.13 -10.80 -30.56
CA SER A 9 -3.37 -9.76 -29.56
C SER A 9 -2.89 -8.38 -30.06
N PRO A 10 -3.71 -7.31 -29.96
CA PRO A 10 -3.31 -5.96 -30.34
C PRO A 10 -2.31 -5.32 -29.35
N PHE A 11 -2.09 -5.96 -28.20
CA PHE A 11 -1.17 -5.52 -27.17
C PHE A 11 0.26 -6.03 -27.41
N LYS A 12 1.24 -5.22 -26.99
CA LYS A 12 2.64 -5.60 -26.91
C LYS A 12 3.08 -5.69 -25.46
N VAL A 13 4.00 -6.60 -25.16
CA VAL A 13 4.66 -6.65 -23.85
C VAL A 13 5.29 -5.29 -23.57
N GLY A 14 4.99 -4.72 -22.39
CA GLY A 14 5.42 -3.38 -22.01
C GLY A 14 4.35 -2.30 -22.13
N ASP A 15 3.26 -2.51 -22.88
CA ASP A 15 2.16 -1.55 -22.99
C ASP A 15 1.56 -1.25 -21.60
N SER A 16 1.36 0.01 -21.23
CA SER A 16 0.68 0.37 -19.98
C SER A 16 -0.74 0.83 -20.24
N LEU A 17 -1.74 0.19 -19.61
CA LEU A 17 -3.13 0.61 -19.72
C LEU A 17 -3.32 2.03 -19.18
N VAL A 18 -3.98 2.90 -19.96
CA VAL A 18 -4.26 4.30 -19.62
C VAL A 18 -5.77 4.50 -19.38
N SER A 19 -6.61 4.03 -20.29
CA SER A 19 -8.06 4.19 -20.21
C SER A 19 -8.78 3.12 -21.02
N VAL A 20 -10.05 2.85 -20.67
CA VAL A 20 -10.95 2.02 -21.47
C VAL A 20 -12.29 2.75 -21.65
N ASN A 21 -12.78 2.85 -22.89
CA ASN A 21 -13.98 3.62 -23.26
C ASN A 21 -14.03 5.01 -22.59
N GLU A 22 -12.93 5.77 -22.74
CA GLU A 22 -12.74 7.11 -22.18
C GLU A 22 -12.66 7.19 -20.64
N SER A 23 -13.02 6.13 -19.93
CA SER A 23 -12.83 6.02 -18.48
C SER A 23 -11.35 5.77 -18.17
N LYS A 24 -10.76 6.68 -17.38
CA LYS A 24 -9.41 6.52 -16.89
C LYS A 24 -9.35 5.32 -15.93
N ILE A 25 -8.42 4.40 -16.16
CA ILE A 25 -8.21 3.23 -15.31
C ILE A 25 -6.94 3.46 -14.49
N ASN A 26 -7.07 3.69 -13.19
CA ASN A 26 -5.92 4.02 -12.33
C ASN A 26 -5.38 2.80 -11.59
N ASN A 27 -6.25 1.83 -11.29
CA ASN A 27 -5.91 0.62 -10.54
C ASN A 27 -6.68 -0.60 -11.08
N TYR A 28 -6.44 -1.76 -10.47
CA TYR A 28 -7.04 -3.03 -10.87
C TYR A 28 -8.53 -3.11 -10.53
N GLU A 29 -8.98 -2.38 -9.51
CA GLU A 29 -10.39 -2.31 -9.13
C GLU A 29 -11.20 -1.56 -10.19
N ASP A 30 -10.74 -0.40 -10.66
CA ASP A 30 -11.32 0.35 -11.78
C ASP A 30 -11.48 -0.57 -13.01
N PHE A 31 -10.43 -1.34 -13.31
CA PHE A 31 -10.42 -2.28 -14.43
C PHE A 31 -11.38 -3.45 -14.25
N SER A 32 -11.37 -4.07 -13.07
CA SER A 32 -12.26 -5.19 -12.73
C SER A 32 -13.73 -4.76 -12.79
N ASN A 33 -14.06 -3.61 -12.18
CA ASN A 33 -15.40 -3.04 -12.21
C ASN A 33 -15.84 -2.71 -13.64
N PHE A 34 -14.93 -2.17 -14.46
CA PHE A 34 -15.22 -1.95 -15.88
C PHE A 34 -15.54 -3.25 -16.61
N ILE A 35 -14.67 -4.26 -16.51
CA ILE A 35 -14.83 -5.55 -17.20
C ILE A 35 -16.13 -6.26 -16.80
N GLN A 36 -16.50 -6.20 -15.52
CA GLN A 36 -17.75 -6.79 -15.02
C GLN A 36 -19.01 -6.12 -15.60
N ASN A 37 -18.95 -4.81 -15.86
CA ASN A 37 -20.10 -4.03 -16.37
C ASN A 37 -20.18 -3.98 -17.90
N VAL A 38 -19.20 -4.52 -18.62
CA VAL A 38 -19.21 -4.59 -20.08
C VAL A 38 -19.84 -5.90 -20.55
N ASN A 39 -20.74 -5.81 -21.54
CA ASN A 39 -21.37 -6.96 -22.16
C ASN A 39 -20.34 -7.85 -22.85
N ASN A 40 -20.58 -9.17 -22.82
CA ASN A 40 -19.77 -10.13 -23.56
C ASN A 40 -19.78 -9.79 -25.06
N ASN A 41 -18.65 -10.01 -25.75
CA ASN A 41 -18.40 -9.67 -27.16
C ASN A 41 -18.38 -8.18 -27.52
N SER A 42 -18.47 -7.26 -26.56
CA SER A 42 -18.31 -5.83 -26.85
C SER A 42 -16.88 -5.50 -27.25
N ILE A 43 -16.72 -4.69 -28.30
CA ILE A 43 -15.46 -4.04 -28.66
C ILE A 43 -15.37 -2.76 -27.85
N VAL A 44 -14.26 -2.59 -27.14
CA VAL A 44 -13.99 -1.41 -26.32
C VAL A 44 -12.73 -0.72 -26.81
N LYS A 45 -12.73 0.61 -26.73
CA LYS A 45 -11.58 1.43 -27.11
C LYS A 45 -10.62 1.54 -25.93
N VAL A 46 -9.44 0.97 -26.07
CA VAL A 46 -8.40 0.90 -25.05
C VAL A 46 -7.27 1.85 -25.43
N LYS A 47 -6.87 2.76 -24.54
CA LYS A 47 -5.64 3.54 -24.71
C LYS A 47 -4.52 2.91 -23.90
N VAL A 48 -3.38 2.70 -24.54
CA VAL A 48 -2.15 2.23 -23.88
C VAL A 48 -0.98 3.17 -24.14
N LEU A 49 -0.10 3.34 -23.16
CA LEU A 49 1.21 3.95 -23.35
C LEU A 49 2.18 2.86 -23.84
N ARG A 50 2.69 3.02 -25.05
CA ARG A 50 3.67 2.14 -25.69
C ARG A 50 4.93 2.95 -25.97
N GLY A 51 5.99 2.68 -25.22
CA GLY A 51 7.17 3.56 -25.22
C GLY A 51 6.79 4.95 -24.69
N SER A 52 6.92 5.98 -25.52
CA SER A 52 6.53 7.36 -25.20
C SER A 52 5.19 7.79 -25.82
N GLU A 53 4.53 6.93 -26.59
CA GLU A 53 3.32 7.28 -27.35
C GLU A 53 2.06 6.63 -26.76
N ILE A 54 0.94 7.36 -26.80
CA ILE A 54 -0.38 6.81 -26.47
C ILE A 54 -1.03 6.27 -27.74
N ILE A 55 -1.34 4.97 -27.73
CA ILE A 55 -1.98 4.28 -28.85
C ILE A 55 -3.40 3.89 -28.45
N SER A 56 -4.33 4.07 -29.38
CA SER A 56 -5.71 3.59 -29.24
C SER A 56 -5.86 2.24 -29.93
N LEU A 57 -6.45 1.27 -29.24
CA LEU A 57 -6.70 -0.09 -29.71
C LEU A 57 -8.20 -0.38 -29.57
N ASP A 58 -8.81 -1.01 -30.56
CA ASP A 58 -10.16 -1.54 -30.43
C ASP A 58 -10.05 -3.03 -30.08
N VAL A 59 -10.56 -3.40 -28.90
CA VAL A 59 -10.25 -4.67 -28.26
C VAL A 59 -11.53 -5.31 -27.75
N SER A 60 -11.74 -6.61 -27.97
CA SER A 60 -12.87 -7.32 -27.37
C SER A 60 -12.67 -7.55 -25.87
N LYS A 61 -13.76 -7.65 -25.12
CA LYS A 61 -13.73 -8.02 -23.69
C LYS A 61 -12.89 -9.28 -23.42
N ASP A 62 -13.06 -10.34 -24.20
CA ASP A 62 -12.33 -11.61 -24.04
C ASP A 62 -10.82 -11.45 -24.16
N VAL A 63 -10.36 -10.51 -25.00
CA VAL A 63 -8.93 -10.21 -25.14
C VAL A 63 -8.44 -9.47 -23.90
N LEU A 64 -9.20 -8.49 -23.39
CA LEU A 64 -8.85 -7.75 -22.18
C LEU A 64 -8.74 -8.66 -20.94
N GLU A 65 -9.64 -9.62 -20.78
CA GLU A 65 -9.63 -10.59 -19.67
C GLU A 65 -8.40 -11.51 -19.70
N LYS A 66 -7.83 -11.76 -20.89
CA LYS A 66 -6.65 -12.61 -21.08
C LYS A 66 -5.32 -11.85 -20.92
N ILE A 67 -5.35 -10.52 -20.83
CA ILE A 67 -4.14 -9.69 -20.77
C ILE A 67 -3.85 -9.26 -19.33
N ASN A 68 -2.64 -9.55 -18.87
CA ASN A 68 -2.17 -9.18 -17.54
C ASN A 68 -1.55 -7.78 -17.55
N PHE A 69 -2.31 -6.79 -17.10
CA PHE A 69 -1.85 -5.42 -16.90
C PHE A 69 -1.32 -5.21 -15.48
N ASN A 70 0.00 -5.32 -15.29
CA ASN A 70 0.58 -5.12 -13.97
C ASN A 70 0.72 -3.64 -13.54
N ASN A 71 0.48 -2.67 -14.44
CA ASN A 71 0.48 -1.25 -14.07
C ASN A 71 -0.80 -0.85 -13.33
N LEU A 72 -1.78 -1.76 -13.28
CA LEU A 72 -3.01 -1.59 -12.54
C LEU A 72 -2.85 -2.00 -11.08
N ILE A 73 -1.75 -2.68 -10.72
CA ILE A 73 -1.42 -2.97 -9.32
C ILE A 73 -0.73 -1.72 -8.77
N SER A 74 -1.55 -0.71 -8.50
CA SER A 74 -1.17 0.54 -7.87
C SER A 74 -2.03 0.70 -6.61
N GLY A 75 -1.43 1.22 -5.56
CA GLY A 75 -2.11 1.43 -4.29
C GLY A 75 -1.35 2.43 -3.45
N PHE A 76 -2.08 3.11 -2.57
CA PHE A 76 -1.48 3.96 -1.56
C PHE A 76 -1.18 3.11 -0.34
N ALA A 77 0.04 3.24 0.16
CA ALA A 77 0.47 2.62 1.40
C ALA A 77 1.52 3.51 2.05
N THR A 78 1.76 3.27 3.33
CA THR A 78 2.70 4.05 4.10
C THR A 78 4.06 3.35 4.17
N LEU A 79 5.12 4.13 3.99
CA LEU A 79 6.51 3.69 4.18
C LEU A 79 6.77 3.52 5.69
N THR A 80 7.17 2.32 6.11
CA THR A 80 7.36 2.01 7.53
C THR A 80 8.74 2.41 8.05
N TYR A 81 9.78 2.06 7.31
CA TYR A 81 11.14 2.40 7.70
C TYR A 81 12.02 2.56 6.47
N ILE A 82 13.10 3.33 6.65
CA ILE A 82 14.25 3.33 5.77
C ILE A 82 15.46 3.07 6.67
N ASN A 83 16.25 2.05 6.36
CA ASN A 83 17.51 1.79 7.03
C ASN A 83 18.57 2.78 6.50
N PRO A 84 19.09 3.69 7.34
CA PRO A 84 20.02 4.71 6.89
C PRO A 84 21.42 4.17 6.52
N LYS A 85 21.71 2.89 6.77
CA LYS A 85 23.02 2.28 6.44
C LYS A 85 23.12 1.83 4.99
N ASP A 86 22.04 1.26 4.46
CA ASP A 86 22.01 0.59 3.15
C ASP A 86 20.85 1.06 2.26
N ASN A 87 20.04 2.01 2.73
CA ASN A 87 18.84 2.52 2.06
C ASN A 87 17.75 1.47 1.80
N SER A 88 17.82 0.31 2.45
CA SER A 88 16.73 -0.66 2.42
C SER A 88 15.49 -0.09 3.09
N PHE A 89 14.30 -0.46 2.62
CA PHE A 89 13.04 -0.01 3.19
C PHE A 89 12.05 -1.16 3.34
N GLY A 90 11.07 -0.96 4.23
CA GLY A 90 9.87 -1.78 4.34
C GLY A 90 8.62 -0.91 4.35
N ALA A 91 7.52 -1.44 3.79
CA ALA A 91 6.23 -0.74 3.72
C ALA A 91 5.05 -1.73 3.75
N VAL A 92 3.82 -1.20 3.88
CA VAL A 92 2.54 -1.94 3.82
C VAL A 92 2.26 -2.85 5.01
N ALA A 93 3.24 -3.56 5.59
CA ALA A 93 3.01 -4.45 6.76
C ALA A 93 2.07 -5.66 6.52
N HIS A 94 1.71 -5.95 5.27
CA HIS A 94 1.00 -7.15 4.82
C HIS A 94 1.28 -7.37 3.32
N PRO A 95 1.12 -8.59 2.76
CA PRO A 95 1.38 -8.82 1.35
C PRO A 95 0.42 -8.01 0.48
N ILE A 96 0.92 -7.51 -0.65
CA ILE A 96 0.07 -6.97 -1.71
C ILE A 96 -0.55 -8.16 -2.45
N SER A 97 -1.88 -8.20 -2.47
CA SER A 97 -2.66 -9.25 -3.13
C SER A 97 -3.53 -8.66 -4.23
N VAL A 98 -3.81 -9.47 -5.26
CA VAL A 98 -4.83 -9.16 -6.28
C VAL A 98 -5.88 -10.27 -6.23
N GLY A 99 -7.11 -9.90 -5.92
CA GLY A 99 -8.19 -10.86 -5.67
C GLY A 99 -7.86 -11.79 -4.51
N SER A 100 -8.08 -13.10 -4.69
CA SER A 100 -7.80 -14.13 -3.69
C SER A 100 -6.31 -14.54 -3.60
N ASN A 101 -5.48 -14.09 -4.54
CA ASN A 101 -4.10 -14.56 -4.63
C ASN A 101 -3.17 -13.70 -3.76
N ARG A 102 -2.80 -14.24 -2.60
CA ARG A 102 -1.95 -13.58 -1.60
C ARG A 102 -0.46 -13.57 -1.97
N SER A 103 -0.04 -14.36 -2.96
CA SER A 103 1.36 -14.47 -3.40
C SER A 103 1.53 -13.86 -4.79
N LEU A 104 1.48 -12.53 -4.85
CA LEU A 104 1.84 -11.81 -6.08
C LEU A 104 3.37 -11.74 -6.16
N SER A 105 3.99 -12.50 -7.06
CA SER A 105 5.42 -12.37 -7.36
C SER A 105 5.70 -11.03 -8.06
N VAL A 106 6.52 -10.19 -7.44
CA VAL A 106 6.87 -8.87 -7.96
C VAL A 106 8.20 -8.93 -8.70
N LYS A 107 8.16 -8.84 -10.04
CA LYS A 107 9.41 -8.79 -10.84
C LYS A 107 10.12 -7.44 -10.74
N ASN A 108 9.36 -6.34 -10.83
CA ASN A 108 9.84 -4.95 -10.76
C ASN A 108 8.70 -4.07 -10.22
N GLY A 109 8.80 -3.67 -8.96
CA GLY A 109 7.93 -2.69 -8.32
C GLY A 109 8.65 -1.36 -8.11
N SER A 110 7.90 -0.27 -8.04
CA SER A 110 8.41 1.06 -7.75
C SER A 110 7.54 1.79 -6.74
N ILE A 111 8.17 2.65 -5.94
CA ILE A 111 7.50 3.54 -5.00
C ILE A 111 7.79 4.99 -5.36
N SER A 112 6.82 5.84 -5.03
CA SER A 112 6.88 7.28 -5.24
C SER A 112 6.37 8.00 -4.01
N SER A 113 6.87 9.22 -3.79
CA SER A 113 6.29 10.14 -2.84
C SER A 113 4.90 10.60 -3.30
N THR A 114 4.14 11.17 -2.39
CA THR A 114 2.74 11.56 -2.61
C THR A 114 2.46 12.98 -2.12
N TYR A 115 1.46 13.63 -2.73
CA TYR A 115 0.97 14.96 -2.36
C TYR A 115 -0.56 15.04 -2.52
N ASN A 116 -1.18 16.11 -2.01
CA ASN A 116 -2.63 16.33 -2.05
C ASN A 116 -3.41 15.14 -1.47
N LEU A 117 -3.10 14.77 -0.22
CA LEU A 117 -3.80 13.69 0.47
C LEU A 117 -5.27 14.06 0.70
N THR A 118 -6.16 13.20 0.24
CA THR A 118 -7.60 13.24 0.51
C THR A 118 -8.02 11.99 1.28
N ILE A 119 -8.95 12.15 2.21
CA ILE A 119 -9.35 11.11 3.14
C ILE A 119 -10.85 10.89 3.03
N ASN A 120 -11.23 9.66 2.70
CA ASN A 120 -12.58 9.15 2.89
C ASN A 120 -12.61 8.48 4.27
N LYS A 121 -13.55 8.90 5.12
CA LYS A 121 -13.62 8.42 6.51
C LYS A 121 -14.06 6.96 6.57
N SER A 122 -13.49 6.23 7.53
CA SER A 122 -14.03 4.97 8.02
C SER A 122 -15.26 5.20 8.87
N TYR A 123 -16.16 4.22 8.85
CA TYR A 123 -17.33 4.12 9.73
C TYR A 123 -17.56 2.65 10.05
N LYS A 124 -18.41 2.37 11.04
CA LYS A 124 -18.72 0.98 11.40
C LYS A 124 -19.26 0.23 10.18
N GLY A 125 -18.61 -0.88 9.82
CA GLY A 125 -18.96 -1.70 8.66
C GLY A 125 -18.38 -1.20 7.33
N SER A 126 -17.51 -0.18 7.33
CA SER A 126 -16.84 0.31 6.11
C SER A 126 -15.49 0.93 6.41
N VAL A 127 -14.46 0.41 5.76
CA VAL A 127 -13.10 0.96 5.85
C VAL A 127 -12.96 2.07 4.81
N GLY A 128 -12.68 3.29 5.27
CA GLY A 128 -12.39 4.43 4.41
C GLY A 128 -11.02 4.31 3.74
N SER A 129 -10.56 5.38 3.09
CA SER A 129 -9.34 5.34 2.26
C SER A 129 -8.56 6.66 2.29
N ILE A 130 -7.24 6.58 2.31
CA ILE A 130 -6.34 7.67 1.92
C ILE A 130 -6.09 7.57 0.42
N ASN A 131 -6.34 8.67 -0.28
CA ASN A 131 -5.96 8.86 -1.68
C ASN A 131 -4.96 10.00 -1.77
N ALA A 132 -4.05 9.93 -2.74
CA ALA A 132 -3.10 11.00 -2.98
C ALA A 132 -2.70 11.04 -4.46
N ASN A 133 -2.07 12.13 -4.88
CA ASN A 133 -1.43 12.17 -6.18
C ASN A 133 0.00 11.66 -6.08
N LYS A 134 0.40 10.84 -7.06
CA LYS A 134 1.78 10.40 -7.23
C LYS A 134 2.67 11.60 -7.55
N ASN A 135 3.78 11.74 -6.83
CA ASN A 135 4.80 12.75 -7.07
C ASN A 135 6.08 12.11 -7.61
N GLU A 136 7.20 12.23 -6.90
CA GLU A 136 8.51 11.84 -7.37
C GLU A 136 8.74 10.34 -7.16
N PHE A 137 9.46 9.72 -8.08
CA PHE A 137 9.99 8.37 -7.89
C PHE A 137 11.05 8.37 -6.78
N ILE A 138 10.93 7.44 -5.82
CA ILE A 138 11.85 7.38 -4.67
C ILE A 138 12.57 6.03 -4.51
N GLY A 139 12.14 4.96 -5.21
CA GLY A 139 12.80 3.66 -5.04
C GLY A 139 12.11 2.51 -5.75
N ASN A 140 12.75 1.34 -5.68
CA ASN A 140 12.26 0.11 -6.29
C ASN A 140 12.12 -0.99 -5.24
N PHE A 141 11.21 -1.93 -5.49
CA PHE A 141 11.06 -3.15 -4.69
C PHE A 141 10.88 -4.37 -5.58
N LYS A 142 11.25 -5.53 -5.06
CA LYS A 142 11.07 -6.83 -5.72
C LYS A 142 10.42 -7.85 -4.79
N ASP A 143 10.47 -7.61 -3.49
CA ASP A 143 9.94 -8.55 -2.52
C ASP A 143 8.55 -8.13 -2.10
N ASN A 144 7.65 -9.10 -2.10
CA ASN A 144 6.30 -9.02 -1.56
C ASN A 144 6.15 -10.18 -0.58
N THR A 145 6.37 -9.88 0.69
CA THR A 145 6.41 -10.85 1.77
C THR A 145 5.10 -10.84 2.55
N ASP A 146 4.92 -11.81 3.46
CA ASP A 146 3.80 -11.81 4.40
C ASP A 146 3.76 -10.60 5.34
N PHE A 147 4.85 -9.83 5.40
CA PHE A 147 4.99 -8.63 6.23
C PHE A 147 5.16 -7.35 5.40
N GLY A 148 4.79 -7.38 4.12
CA GLY A 148 4.84 -6.22 3.24
C GLY A 148 5.93 -6.27 2.20
N ILE A 149 6.13 -5.13 1.54
CA ILE A 149 7.11 -5.00 0.46
C ILE A 149 8.47 -4.58 1.00
N LYS A 150 9.53 -5.06 0.35
CA LYS A 150 10.91 -4.66 0.63
C LYS A 150 11.66 -4.25 -0.62
N GLY A 151 12.47 -3.22 -0.47
CA GLY A 151 13.22 -2.67 -1.57
C GLY A 151 14.31 -1.70 -1.13
N THR A 152 14.73 -0.86 -2.06
CA THR A 152 15.78 0.13 -1.85
C THR A 152 15.32 1.50 -2.30
N ILE A 153 15.61 2.51 -1.49
CA ILE A 153 15.40 3.92 -1.82
C ILE A 153 16.54 4.41 -2.71
N ASN A 154 16.18 5.09 -3.79
CA ASN A 154 17.12 5.72 -4.69
C ASN A 154 17.33 7.18 -4.27
N ASN A 155 18.60 7.56 -4.07
CA ASN A 155 19.08 8.94 -4.09
C ASN A 155 18.23 9.95 -3.28
N THR A 156 17.81 9.57 -2.06
CA THR A 156 17.03 10.45 -1.18
C THR A 156 17.91 10.96 -0.04
N ASN A 157 17.93 12.28 0.17
CA ASN A 157 18.62 12.87 1.31
C ASN A 157 17.86 12.59 2.61
N LEU A 158 18.33 11.63 3.40
CA LEU A 158 17.68 11.21 4.65
C LEU A 158 18.00 12.11 5.86
N SER A 159 18.88 13.11 5.72
CA SER A 159 19.41 13.88 6.87
C SER A 159 18.35 14.68 7.63
N LYS A 160 17.23 15.01 6.96
CA LYS A 160 16.11 15.77 7.54
C LYS A 160 15.16 14.92 8.38
N PHE A 161 15.25 13.58 8.31
CA PHE A 161 14.34 12.70 9.03
C PHE A 161 14.89 12.33 10.41
N LYS A 162 13.99 12.32 11.40
CA LYS A 162 14.31 11.83 12.74
C LYS A 162 14.62 10.34 12.69
N LYS A 163 15.70 9.94 13.34
CA LYS A 163 16.11 8.54 13.46
C LYS A 163 15.49 7.92 14.71
N TYR A 164 14.96 6.72 14.57
CA TYR A 164 14.42 5.93 15.67
C TYR A 164 15.23 4.64 15.80
N LYS A 165 15.37 4.15 17.04
CA LYS A 165 15.86 2.78 17.26
C LYS A 165 14.74 1.79 16.98
N VAL A 166 15.10 0.56 16.66
CA VAL A 166 14.17 -0.56 16.54
C VAL A 166 14.05 -1.23 17.92
N ALA A 167 12.84 -1.47 18.39
CA ALA A 167 12.60 -2.19 19.64
C ALA A 167 12.69 -3.71 19.46
N LYS A 168 13.12 -4.42 20.50
CA LYS A 168 12.89 -5.86 20.62
C LYS A 168 11.46 -6.12 21.05
N LEU A 169 10.88 -7.26 20.66
CA LEU A 169 9.52 -7.63 21.06
C LEU A 169 9.33 -7.64 22.59
N SER A 170 10.35 -8.05 23.34
CA SER A 170 10.36 -8.05 24.81
C SER A 170 10.34 -6.67 25.45
N GLU A 171 10.63 -5.61 24.69
CA GLU A 171 10.62 -4.22 25.16
C GLU A 171 9.23 -3.57 25.00
N VAL A 172 8.35 -4.16 24.19
CA VAL A 172 7.02 -3.62 23.89
C VAL A 172 6.05 -3.91 25.03
N LYS A 173 5.23 -2.93 25.41
CA LYS A 173 4.28 -3.06 26.52
C LYS A 173 2.88 -2.57 26.13
N PRO A 174 1.79 -3.16 26.68
CA PRO A 174 0.47 -2.56 26.61
C PRO A 174 0.47 -1.14 27.20
N GLY A 175 -0.36 -0.25 26.65
CA GLY A 175 -0.46 1.15 27.07
C GLY A 175 -0.14 2.14 25.95
N LYS A 176 0.29 3.34 26.32
CA LYS A 176 0.46 4.48 25.40
C LYS A 176 1.53 4.19 24.34
N ALA A 177 1.23 4.60 23.12
CA ALA A 177 2.12 4.62 21.97
C ALA A 177 1.66 5.73 21.00
N SER A 178 2.38 5.94 19.91
CA SER A 178 1.98 6.85 18.84
C SER A 178 2.19 6.23 17.46
N ILE A 179 1.57 6.81 16.44
CA ILE A 179 1.82 6.48 15.03
C ILE A 179 2.30 7.71 14.26
N LEU A 180 3.16 7.51 13.27
CA LEU A 180 3.70 8.60 12.43
C LEU A 180 3.00 8.64 11.07
N LEU A 181 2.17 9.64 10.83
CA LEU A 181 1.39 9.74 9.59
C LEU A 181 1.59 11.08 8.88
N GLN A 182 1.58 11.06 7.55
CA GLN A 182 1.59 12.26 6.73
C GLN A 182 0.24 12.98 6.83
N THR A 183 0.29 14.30 7.02
CA THR A 183 -0.88 15.18 7.02
C THR A 183 -1.14 15.73 5.61
N SER A 184 -2.31 16.34 5.39
CA SER A 184 -2.65 17.00 4.12
C SER A 184 -1.72 18.18 3.76
N SER A 185 -0.95 18.72 4.71
CA SER A 185 0.07 19.75 4.44
C SER A 185 1.45 19.17 4.10
N ASN A 186 1.52 17.86 3.82
CA ASN A 186 2.76 17.11 3.54
C ASN A 186 3.79 17.12 4.68
N SER A 187 3.36 17.42 5.91
CA SER A 187 4.19 17.23 7.12
C SER A 187 3.91 15.86 7.75
N VAL A 188 4.86 15.33 8.52
CA VAL A 188 4.65 14.13 9.34
C VAL A 188 4.25 14.57 10.75
N LYS A 189 3.20 13.95 11.29
CA LYS A 189 2.70 14.20 12.64
C LYS A 189 2.62 12.89 13.44
N GLU A 190 2.89 12.98 14.74
CA GLU A 190 2.64 11.88 15.67
C GLU A 190 1.19 11.96 16.16
N TYR A 191 0.48 10.82 16.15
CA TYR A 191 -0.88 10.69 16.65
C TYR A 191 -0.96 9.62 17.75
N ASP A 192 -1.68 9.92 18.82
CA ASP A 192 -1.79 9.03 19.98
C ASP A 192 -2.62 7.77 19.70
N ILE A 193 -2.08 6.63 20.14
CA ILE A 193 -2.75 5.34 20.14
C ILE A 193 -2.54 4.62 21.48
N ASN A 194 -3.34 3.59 21.73
CA ASN A 194 -3.11 2.61 22.79
C ASN A 194 -2.77 1.24 22.18
N ILE A 195 -1.80 0.56 22.77
CA ILE A 195 -1.56 -0.87 22.60
C ILE A 195 -2.44 -1.59 23.63
N ILE A 196 -3.51 -2.21 23.15
CA ILE A 196 -4.49 -2.91 23.98
C ILE A 196 -3.96 -4.29 24.39
N ASN A 197 -3.31 -4.98 23.45
CA ASN A 197 -2.79 -6.31 23.69
C ASN A 197 -1.58 -6.59 22.78
N ILE A 198 -0.69 -7.45 23.26
CA ILE A 198 0.45 -7.97 22.51
C ILE A 198 0.31 -9.49 22.47
N LYS A 199 0.19 -10.05 21.27
CA LYS A 199 0.13 -11.49 21.10
C LYS A 199 1.49 -12.10 21.45
N ASN A 200 1.48 -13.12 22.30
CA ASN A 200 2.68 -13.94 22.53
C ASN A 200 2.95 -14.81 21.29
N GLN A 201 3.87 -14.35 20.44
CA GLN A 201 4.22 -14.99 19.17
C GLN A 201 5.53 -15.74 19.31
N LYS A 202 5.52 -17.05 18.99
CA LYS A 202 6.75 -17.86 18.83
C LYS A 202 7.26 -17.88 17.39
N MET A 203 6.40 -17.51 16.44
CA MET A 203 6.70 -17.45 15.01
C MET A 203 6.17 -16.13 14.43
N PRO A 204 6.76 -15.63 13.33
CA PRO A 204 6.29 -14.43 12.65
C PRO A 204 4.82 -14.52 12.22
N GLU A 205 4.04 -13.49 12.50
CA GLU A 205 2.62 -13.41 12.15
C GLU A 205 2.17 -11.94 11.99
N SER A 206 1.17 -11.71 11.13
CA SER A 206 0.74 -10.37 10.70
C SER A 206 -0.06 -9.55 11.73
N LYS A 207 -0.42 -10.15 12.87
CA LYS A 207 -1.22 -9.52 13.95
C LYS A 207 -0.52 -9.68 15.30
N THR A 208 0.50 -8.87 15.52
CA THR A 208 1.26 -8.86 16.78
C THR A 208 0.59 -8.00 17.84
N PHE A 209 0.14 -6.81 17.47
CA PHE A 209 -0.45 -5.84 18.39
C PHE A 209 -1.93 -5.68 18.09
N LYS A 210 -2.76 -5.60 19.13
CA LYS A 210 -4.09 -4.98 19.01
C LYS A 210 -3.95 -3.53 19.45
N ILE A 211 -4.35 -2.60 18.57
CA ILE A 211 -4.21 -1.16 18.81
C ILE A 211 -5.57 -0.46 18.76
N GLU A 212 -5.64 0.70 19.38
CA GLU A 212 -6.79 1.61 19.37
C GLU A 212 -6.28 3.04 19.11
N ILE A 213 -6.86 3.71 18.12
CA ILE A 213 -6.63 5.15 17.91
C ILE A 213 -7.40 5.93 18.96
N VAL A 214 -6.69 6.75 19.74
CA VAL A 214 -7.30 7.61 20.78
C VAL A 214 -7.12 9.10 20.49
N ASP A 215 -6.31 9.44 19.49
CA ASP A 215 -6.12 10.81 19.03
C ASP A 215 -7.41 11.38 18.42
N LYS A 216 -7.94 12.43 19.07
CA LYS A 216 -9.21 13.06 18.68
C LYS A 216 -9.15 13.73 17.32
N GLU A 217 -8.00 14.29 16.95
CA GLU A 217 -7.85 14.97 15.66
C GLU A 217 -7.81 13.94 14.54
N LEU A 218 -7.04 12.87 14.70
CA LEU A 218 -6.99 11.79 13.72
C LEU A 218 -8.38 11.16 13.54
N LEU A 219 -9.05 10.81 14.63
CA LEU A 219 -10.42 10.26 14.59
C LEU A 219 -11.41 11.19 13.90
N SER A 220 -11.30 12.50 14.12
CA SER A 220 -12.16 13.49 13.44
C SER A 220 -11.95 13.47 11.93
N ILE A 221 -10.71 13.31 11.47
CA ILE A 221 -10.36 13.36 10.05
C ILE A 221 -10.63 12.03 9.35
N THR A 222 -10.37 10.90 9.99
CA THR A 222 -10.35 9.58 9.34
C THR A 222 -11.47 8.65 9.79
N GLY A 223 -12.13 8.93 10.92
CA GLY A 223 -13.09 8.01 11.54
C GLY A 223 -12.46 6.73 12.11
N GLY A 224 -11.13 6.64 12.17
CA GLY A 224 -10.38 5.45 12.57
C GLY A 224 -9.28 5.06 11.58
N ILE A 225 -8.93 3.79 11.55
CA ILE A 225 -7.98 3.22 10.59
C ILE A 225 -8.65 3.14 9.22
N VAL A 226 -7.96 3.67 8.20
CA VAL A 226 -8.40 3.69 6.80
C VAL A 226 -7.39 2.92 5.93
N GLN A 227 -7.84 2.46 4.77
CA GLN A 227 -6.94 1.91 3.75
C GLN A 227 -5.87 2.95 3.37
N GLY A 228 -4.63 2.50 3.23
CA GLY A 228 -3.46 3.36 2.99
C GLY A 228 -2.64 3.67 4.26
N MET A 229 -3.24 3.55 5.46
CA MET A 229 -2.47 3.60 6.72
C MET A 229 -1.64 2.34 6.95
N SER A 230 -1.83 1.28 6.16
CA SER A 230 -1.03 0.09 6.33
C SER A 230 0.45 0.39 6.08
N GLY A 231 1.30 -0.05 7.00
CA GLY A 231 2.71 0.33 7.07
C GLY A 231 3.00 1.58 7.91
N THR A 232 2.00 2.26 8.48
CA THR A 232 2.23 3.44 9.35
C THR A 232 3.09 3.04 10.56
N PRO A 233 4.27 3.64 10.78
CA PRO A 233 5.15 3.28 11.87
C PRO A 233 4.48 3.49 13.23
N ILE A 234 4.59 2.51 14.11
CA ILE A 234 4.14 2.58 15.51
C ILE A 234 5.36 2.82 16.38
N ILE A 235 5.29 3.85 17.23
CA ILE A 235 6.34 4.32 18.11
C ILE A 235 5.94 4.10 19.57
N GLN A 236 6.83 3.50 20.35
CA GLN A 236 6.72 3.44 21.81
C GLN A 236 8.13 3.64 22.40
N ASP A 237 8.24 4.43 23.47
CA ASP A 237 9.52 4.73 24.13
C ASP A 237 10.62 5.21 23.17
N ASN A 238 10.23 6.05 22.20
CA ASN A 238 11.10 6.59 21.15
C ASN A 238 11.78 5.52 20.27
N LYS A 239 11.15 4.35 20.12
CA LYS A 239 11.54 3.26 19.23
C LYS A 239 10.41 2.90 18.28
N ILE A 240 10.76 2.51 17.06
CA ILE A 240 9.80 1.82 16.18
C ILE A 240 9.60 0.42 16.75
N ILE A 241 8.36 0.10 17.10
CA ILE A 241 7.96 -1.23 17.59
C ILE A 241 7.28 -2.05 16.49
N GLY A 242 6.77 -1.40 15.45
CA GLY A 242 5.96 -2.06 14.45
C GLY A 242 5.33 -1.11 13.46
N ALA A 243 4.32 -1.62 12.77
CA ALA A 243 3.52 -0.84 11.83
C ALA A 243 2.05 -1.26 11.88
N VAL A 244 1.15 -0.32 11.60
CA VAL A 244 -0.28 -0.60 11.43
C VAL A 244 -0.47 -1.55 10.24
N SER A 245 -1.31 -2.57 10.37
CA SER A 245 -1.60 -3.54 9.30
C SER A 245 -3.06 -3.58 8.88
N HIS A 246 -3.98 -3.96 9.77
CA HIS A 246 -5.40 -4.17 9.40
C HIS A 246 -6.34 -3.43 10.33
N ALA A 247 -7.36 -2.78 9.78
CA ALA A 247 -8.49 -2.26 10.55
C ALA A 247 -9.42 -3.40 11.03
N ILE A 248 -10.16 -3.16 12.10
CA ILE A 248 -11.31 -3.99 12.48
C ILE A 248 -12.56 -3.36 11.85
N GLU A 249 -13.20 -4.06 10.93
CA GLU A 249 -14.33 -3.51 10.15
C GLU A 249 -15.52 -3.05 11.01
N ASN A 250 -15.80 -3.78 12.10
CA ASN A 250 -16.89 -3.44 13.03
C ASN A 250 -16.54 -2.38 14.07
N ASP A 251 -15.26 -1.97 14.15
CA ASP A 251 -14.79 -0.89 15.01
C ASP A 251 -13.55 -0.25 14.37
N PRO A 252 -13.73 0.78 13.51
CA PRO A 252 -12.63 1.37 12.76
C PRO A 252 -11.60 2.05 13.65
N THR A 253 -11.91 2.35 14.91
CA THR A 253 -10.92 2.92 15.85
C THR A 253 -9.89 1.88 16.27
N MET A 254 -10.21 0.59 16.14
CA MET A 254 -9.35 -0.52 16.49
C MET A 254 -8.73 -1.18 15.27
N GLY A 255 -7.55 -1.75 15.47
CA GLY A 255 -6.86 -2.50 14.45
C GLY A 255 -5.75 -3.39 14.98
N TYR A 256 -4.95 -3.85 14.04
CA TYR A 256 -3.78 -4.66 14.29
C TYR A 256 -2.52 -3.95 13.84
N GLY A 257 -1.43 -4.23 14.54
CA GLY A 257 -0.07 -3.91 14.10
C GLY A 257 0.79 -5.16 13.97
N VAL A 258 1.78 -5.10 13.09
CA VAL A 258 2.83 -6.11 12.95
C VAL A 258 4.09 -5.63 13.65
N TYR A 259 4.81 -6.55 14.30
CA TYR A 259 6.10 -6.24 14.91
C TYR A 259 7.17 -5.95 13.87
N ILE A 260 7.97 -4.90 14.12
CA ILE A 260 9.00 -4.42 13.20
C ILE A 260 10.08 -5.47 12.94
N GLY A 261 10.39 -6.32 13.92
CA GLY A 261 11.38 -7.39 13.72
C GLY A 261 10.95 -8.37 12.64
N TRP A 262 9.66 -8.73 12.55
CA TRP A 262 9.17 -9.60 11.47
C TRP A 262 9.28 -8.95 10.09
N MET A 263 9.07 -7.63 10.03
CA MET A 263 9.27 -6.87 8.80
C MET A 263 10.74 -6.83 8.40
N LEU A 264 11.67 -6.72 9.36
CA LEU A 264 13.11 -6.71 9.09
C LEU A 264 13.63 -8.11 8.73
N GLU A 265 13.30 -9.11 9.55
CA GLU A 265 13.81 -10.49 9.52
C GLU A 265 13.23 -11.37 8.41
N GLY A 266 12.23 -10.91 7.62
CA GLY A 266 11.81 -11.62 6.41
C GLY A 266 12.88 -11.63 5.29
N GLU A 267 14.14 -11.88 5.66
CA GLU A 267 15.30 -12.24 4.83
C GLU A 267 15.35 -13.77 4.67
#